data_AF-A0A931QMV5-F1
#
_entry.id   AF-A0A931QMV5-F1
#
_cell.length_a   1.000
_cell.length_b   1.000
_cell.length_c   1.000
_cell.angle_alpha   90.00
_cell.angle_beta   90.00
_cell.angle_gamma   90.00
#
_symmetry.space_group_name_H-M   'P 1'
#
loop_
_entity.id
_entity.type
_entity.pdbx_description
1 polymer ?
#
loop_
_entity_poly.entity_id
_entity_poly.type
_entity_poly.pdbx_seq_one_letter_code
_entity_poly.pdbx_strand_id
1 'polypeptide(L)'
;MSRQKVDAIIMSGGRGARFGQLITKYGCKSLIPILGIPTIEYVLRAVREAIEGRIFLCIERSELIKPISEQINKFNQKGVKIYFNASIRGTMHGVYKLRDRIRTKNVLVLYGHHLIHPNHLNIILDGST
;
A
#
# COMPACT_ATOMS: atom_id res chain seq x y z
N MET A 1 19.58 0.00 11.86
CA MET A 1 19.55 -0.71 10.56
C MET A 1 19.43 0.34 9.46
N SER A 2 20.24 0.25 8.42
CA SER A 2 20.12 1.12 7.23
C SER A 2 18.87 0.74 6.45
N ARG A 3 18.10 1.72 5.97
CA ARG A 3 16.93 1.43 5.13
C ARG A 3 17.36 0.89 3.78
N GLN A 4 16.56 -0.02 3.24
CA GLN A 4 16.87 -0.67 1.97
C GLN A 4 16.36 0.16 0.78
N LYS A 5 17.13 0.24 -0.30
CA LYS A 5 16.75 0.96 -1.53
C LYS A 5 15.83 0.11 -2.39
N VAL A 6 14.56 0.04 -1.98
CA VAL A 6 13.50 -0.80 -2.56
C VAL A 6 12.27 0.04 -2.85
N ASP A 7 11.72 -0.04 -4.07
CA ASP A 7 10.40 0.52 -4.37
C ASP A 7 9.30 -0.41 -3.84
N ALA A 8 8.27 0.15 -3.21
CA ALA A 8 7.12 -0.56 -2.69
C ALA A 8 5.86 -0.29 -3.53
N ILE A 9 5.10 -1.35 -3.77
CA ILE A 9 3.81 -1.34 -4.44
C ILE A 9 2.78 -1.88 -3.44
N ILE A 10 1.81 -1.05 -3.09
CA ILE A 10 0.76 -1.41 -2.14
C ILE A 10 -0.56 -1.45 -2.89
N MET A 11 -1.18 -2.63 -2.93
CA MET A 11 -2.49 -2.83 -3.53
C MET A 11 -3.59 -2.39 -2.56
N SER A 12 -4.33 -1.32 -2.93
CA SER A 12 -5.22 -0.60 -2.00
C SER A 12 -6.66 -0.43 -2.49
N GLY A 13 -7.03 -0.93 -3.67
CA GLY A 13 -8.36 -0.69 -4.25
C GLY A 13 -9.35 -1.87 -4.22
N GLY A 14 -8.93 -3.06 -3.76
CA GLY A 14 -9.75 -4.28 -3.83
C GLY A 14 -11.12 -4.18 -3.15
N ARG A 15 -12.17 -4.68 -3.81
CA ARG A 15 -13.57 -4.67 -3.30
C ARG A 15 -13.73 -5.33 -1.94
N GLY A 16 -13.05 -6.46 -1.71
CA GLY A 16 -13.17 -7.17 -0.44
C GLY A 16 -14.57 -7.71 -0.11
N ALA A 17 -15.29 -8.22 -1.11
CA ALA A 17 -16.71 -8.64 -1.01
C ALA A 17 -17.08 -9.48 0.24
N ARG A 18 -16.15 -10.25 0.80
CA ARG A 18 -16.33 -11.04 2.03
C ARG A 18 -16.54 -10.20 3.30
N PHE A 19 -16.30 -8.89 3.26
CA PHE A 19 -16.41 -7.98 4.40
C PHE A 19 -17.77 -7.24 4.47
N GLY A 20 -18.71 -7.56 3.56
CA GLY A 20 -20.11 -7.13 3.64
C GLY A 20 -20.30 -5.65 3.97
N GLN A 21 -21.00 -5.36 5.07
CA GLN A 21 -21.34 -4.00 5.51
C GLN A 21 -20.12 -3.09 5.75
N LEU A 22 -18.96 -3.64 6.13
CA LEU A 22 -17.75 -2.84 6.32
C LEU A 22 -17.27 -2.23 5.01
N ILE A 23 -17.40 -2.95 3.89
CA ILE A 23 -17.05 -2.42 2.57
C ILE A 23 -18.06 -1.35 2.15
N THR A 24 -19.35 -1.53 2.43
CA THR A 24 -20.36 -0.49 2.17
C THR A 24 -20.04 0.80 2.91
N LYS A 25 -19.56 0.70 4.17
CA LYS A 25 -19.22 1.86 5.00
C LYS A 25 -17.88 2.52 4.62
N TYR A 26 -16.85 1.75 4.33
CA TYR A 26 -15.47 2.26 4.18
C TYR A 26 -14.94 2.20 2.74
N GLY A 27 -15.66 1.59 1.80
CA GLY A 27 -15.31 1.52 0.38
C GLY A 27 -14.29 0.43 0.02
N CYS A 28 -13.26 0.20 0.84
CA CYS A 28 -12.30 -0.89 0.67
C CYS A 28 -11.67 -1.33 2.00
N LYS A 29 -11.06 -2.53 2.02
CA LYS A 29 -10.41 -3.09 3.22
C LYS A 29 -9.34 -2.17 3.81
N SER A 30 -8.60 -1.48 2.94
CA SER A 30 -7.52 -0.56 3.31
C SER A 30 -7.97 0.67 4.07
N LEU A 31 -9.26 1.01 4.01
CA LEU A 31 -9.85 2.14 4.71
C LEU A 31 -10.60 1.75 5.98
N ILE A 32 -10.76 0.44 6.25
CA ILE A 32 -11.35 -0.03 7.50
C ILE A 32 -10.42 0.37 8.65
N PRO A 33 -10.93 1.05 9.70
CA PRO A 33 -10.10 1.46 10.82
C PRO A 33 -9.92 0.33 11.84
N ILE A 34 -8.71 0.24 12.39
CA ILE A 34 -8.37 -0.52 13.58
C ILE A 34 -7.90 0.49 14.61
N LEU A 35 -8.49 0.49 15.82
CA LEU A 35 -8.21 1.49 16.86
C LEU A 35 -8.33 2.95 16.35
N GLY A 36 -9.28 3.20 15.44
CA GLY A 36 -9.51 4.53 14.85
C GLY A 36 -8.54 4.92 13.72
N ILE A 37 -7.56 4.08 13.38
CA ILE A 37 -6.57 4.33 12.32
C ILE A 37 -6.87 3.41 11.12
N PRO A 38 -7.01 3.93 9.88
CA PRO A 38 -7.20 3.09 8.70
C PRO A 38 -6.08 2.06 8.53
N THR A 39 -6.40 0.82 8.14
CA THR A 39 -5.39 -0.24 7.98
C THR A 39 -4.23 0.14 7.05
N ILE A 40 -4.48 0.92 5.99
CA ILE A 40 -3.43 1.39 5.08
C ILE A 40 -2.36 2.23 5.77
N GLU A 41 -2.71 2.96 6.82
CA GLU A 41 -1.78 3.82 7.54
C GLU A 41 -0.75 3.01 8.33
N TYR A 42 -1.16 1.91 8.95
CA TYR A 42 -0.22 0.98 9.60
C TYR A 42 0.81 0.43 8.61
N VAL A 43 0.35 0.05 7.41
CA VAL A 43 1.21 -0.46 6.34
C VAL A 43 2.17 0.63 5.85
N LEU A 44 1.66 1.85 5.62
CA LEU A 44 2.48 2.97 5.16
C LEU A 44 3.58 3.34 6.15
N ARG A 45 3.28 3.38 7.46
CA ARG A 45 4.28 3.61 8.50
C ARG A 45 5.37 2.54 8.48
N ALA A 46 4.97 1.26 8.50
CA ALA A 46 5.92 0.16 8.50
C ALA A 46 6.84 0.15 7.27
N VAL A 47 6.27 0.39 6.09
CA VAL A 47 7.05 0.50 4.84
C VAL A 47 7.99 1.70 4.89
N ARG A 48 7.52 2.87 5.35
CA ARG A 48 8.34 4.08 5.43
C ARG A 48 9.55 3.93 6.34
N GLU A 49 9.38 3.21 7.43
CA GLU A 49 10.47 2.95 8.37
C GLU A 49 11.52 2.01 7.78
N ALA A 50 11.12 1.08 6.92
CA ALA A 50 11.97 0.03 6.37
C ALA A 50 12.68 0.38 5.05
N ILE A 51 12.09 1.24 4.20
CA ILE A 51 12.61 1.52 2.85
C ILE A 51 12.93 2.99 2.60
N GLU A 52 13.89 3.22 1.70
CA GLU A 52 14.23 4.55 1.15
C GLU A 52 13.74 4.77 -0.29
N GLY A 53 13.11 3.76 -0.90
CA GLY A 53 12.55 3.86 -2.24
C GLY A 53 11.18 4.54 -2.31
N ARG A 54 10.57 4.47 -3.48
CA ARG A 54 9.26 5.08 -3.73
C ARG A 54 8.15 4.14 -3.28
N ILE A 55 7.09 4.73 -2.73
CA ILE A 55 5.87 4.00 -2.36
C ILE A 55 4.79 4.35 -3.36
N PHE A 56 4.23 3.33 -4.00
CA PHE A 56 3.11 3.45 -4.93
C PHE A 56 1.87 2.78 -4.36
N LEU A 57 0.78 3.53 -4.22
CA LEU A 57 -0.55 2.97 -3.91
C LEU A 57 -1.27 2.67 -5.21
N CYS A 58 -1.46 1.40 -5.52
CA CYS A 58 -2.19 0.94 -6.68
C CYS A 58 -3.69 0.88 -6.37
N ILE A 59 -4.46 1.64 -7.15
CA ILE A 59 -5.92 1.75 -7.04
C ILE A 59 -6.54 1.46 -8.40
N GLU A 60 -7.48 0.52 -8.45
CA GLU A 60 -8.23 0.18 -9.67
C GLU A 60 -9.63 0.82 -9.73
N ARG A 61 -10.10 1.42 -8.64
CA ARG A 61 -11.43 2.02 -8.50
C ARG A 61 -11.32 3.53 -8.26
N SER A 62 -11.83 4.34 -9.18
CA SER A 62 -11.67 5.80 -9.15
C SER A 62 -12.28 6.44 -7.90
N GLU A 63 -13.38 5.88 -7.41
CA GLU A 63 -14.07 6.35 -6.21
C GLU A 63 -13.21 6.23 -4.93
N LEU A 64 -12.15 5.41 -4.94
CA LEU A 64 -11.25 5.25 -3.80
C LEU A 64 -10.08 6.25 -3.81
N ILE A 65 -9.83 6.96 -4.91
CA ILE A 65 -8.71 7.90 -5.03
C ILE A 65 -8.83 9.00 -3.97
N LYS A 66 -10.01 9.64 -3.88
CA LYS A 66 -10.27 10.74 -2.96
C LYS A 66 -10.12 10.31 -1.48
N PRO A 67 -10.85 9.29 -0.98
CA PRO A 67 -10.74 8.90 0.43
C PRO A 67 -9.34 8.40 0.80
N ILE A 68 -8.63 7.72 -0.12
CA ILE A 68 -7.23 7.33 0.13
C ILE A 68 -6.31 8.56 0.20
N SER A 69 -6.47 9.51 -0.72
CA SER A 69 -5.70 10.78 -0.70
C SER A 69 -5.91 11.55 0.59
N GLU A 70 -7.15 11.60 1.09
CA GLU A 70 -7.49 12.25 2.36
C GLU A 70 -6.77 11.59 3.55
N GLN A 71 -6.66 10.25 3.58
CA GLN A 71 -5.88 9.59 4.65
C GLN A 71 -4.39 9.89 4.55
N ILE A 72 -3.80 9.87 3.35
CA ILE A 72 -2.38 10.22 3.15
C ILE A 72 -2.09 11.62 3.68
N ASN A 73 -2.97 12.58 3.38
CA ASN A 73 -2.83 13.96 3.84
C ASN A 73 -3.04 14.08 5.36
N LYS A 74 -4.10 13.47 5.88
CA LYS A 74 -4.44 13.48 7.33
C LYS A 74 -3.29 12.94 8.19
N PHE A 75 -2.60 11.91 7.72
CA PHE A 75 -1.48 11.29 8.43
C PHE A 75 -0.09 11.75 7.95
N ASN A 76 -0.03 12.80 7.11
CA ASN A 76 1.21 13.41 6.62
C ASN A 76 2.18 12.41 5.97
N GLN A 77 1.65 11.47 5.17
CA GLN A 77 2.41 10.42 4.49
C GLN A 77 3.10 10.97 3.22
N LYS A 78 4.12 11.81 3.43
CA LYS A 78 4.85 12.50 2.35
C LYS A 78 5.50 11.53 1.37
N GLY A 79 5.47 11.86 0.07
CA GLY A 79 6.16 11.08 -0.97
C GLY A 79 5.49 9.75 -1.34
N VAL A 80 4.33 9.41 -0.78
CA VAL A 80 3.47 8.35 -1.32
C VAL A 80 2.87 8.80 -2.65
N LYS A 81 2.92 7.95 -3.68
CA LYS A 81 2.35 8.23 -5.00
C LYS A 81 1.15 7.35 -5.24
N ILE A 82 -0.01 7.96 -5.52
CA ILE A 82 -1.17 7.20 -5.99
C ILE A 82 -0.98 6.87 -7.46
N TYR A 83 -1.14 5.59 -7.81
CA TYR A 83 -1.22 5.10 -9.16
C TYR A 83 -2.63 4.53 -9.39
N PHE A 84 -3.44 5.30 -10.11
CA PHE A 84 -4.76 4.86 -10.52
C PHE A 84 -4.72 4.25 -11.92
N ASN A 85 -5.32 3.07 -12.07
CA ASN A 85 -5.56 2.48 -13.37
C ASN A 85 -6.76 1.50 -13.32
N ALA A 86 -7.88 1.88 -13.94
CA ALA A 86 -9.11 1.09 -13.97
C ALA A 86 -8.96 -0.26 -14.70
N SER A 87 -7.93 -0.43 -15.53
CA SER A 87 -7.69 -1.68 -16.26
C SER A 87 -6.95 -2.74 -15.44
N ILE A 88 -6.50 -2.42 -14.21
CA ILE A 88 -5.80 -3.37 -13.35
C ILE A 88 -6.70 -4.59 -13.07
N ARG A 89 -6.15 -5.78 -13.29
CA ARG A 89 -6.81 -7.08 -13.10
C ARG A 89 -5.96 -7.92 -12.17
N GLY A 90 -6.23 -7.81 -10.88
CA GLY A 90 -5.43 -8.47 -9.85
C GLY A 90 -4.04 -7.86 -9.65
N THR A 91 -3.31 -8.44 -8.69
CA THR A 91 -2.06 -7.89 -8.15
C THR A 91 -0.97 -7.80 -9.21
N MET A 92 -0.66 -8.89 -9.90
CA MET A 92 0.46 -8.92 -10.84
C MET A 92 0.21 -8.06 -12.09
N HIS A 93 -1.03 -7.86 -12.50
CA HIS A 93 -1.34 -6.91 -13.58
C HIS A 93 -1.04 -5.47 -13.14
N GLY A 94 -1.34 -5.11 -11.88
CA GLY A 94 -0.97 -3.82 -11.31
C GLY A 94 0.53 -3.60 -11.30
N VAL A 95 1.29 -4.59 -10.83
CA VAL A 95 2.76 -4.57 -10.84
C VAL A 95 3.31 -4.40 -12.27
N TYR A 96 2.80 -5.19 -13.22
CA TYR A 96 3.20 -5.11 -14.64
C TYR A 96 2.91 -3.74 -15.25
N LYS A 97 1.75 -3.14 -14.97
CA LYS A 97 1.38 -1.80 -15.45
C LYS A 97 2.23 -0.69 -14.84
N LEU A 98 2.79 -0.91 -13.65
CA LEU A 98 3.65 0.02 -12.95
C LEU A 98 5.15 -0.15 -13.31
N ARG A 99 5.54 -1.21 -14.03
CA ARG A 99 6.93 -1.62 -14.25
C ARG A 99 7.85 -0.48 -14.71
N ASP A 100 7.37 0.39 -15.61
CA ASP A 100 8.17 1.49 -16.18
C ASP A 100 8.44 2.62 -15.17
N ARG A 101 7.77 2.60 -14.02
CA ARG A 101 7.97 3.55 -12.91
C ARG A 101 8.91 3.02 -11.84
N ILE A 102 9.10 1.70 -11.75
CA ILE A 102 10.01 1.04 -10.81
C ILE A 102 11.45 1.34 -11.23
N ARG A 103 12.34 1.66 -10.29
CA ARG A 103 13.77 1.97 -10.56
C ARG A 103 14.73 1.20 -9.66
N THR A 104 14.22 0.26 -8.86
CA THR A 104 15.02 -0.59 -7.99
C THR A 104 15.00 -2.03 -8.51
N LYS A 105 16.09 -2.77 -8.28
CA LYS A 105 16.19 -4.19 -8.65
C LYS A 105 15.23 -5.05 -7.83
N ASN A 106 15.09 -4.73 -6.55
CA ASN A 106 14.18 -5.40 -5.62
C ASN A 106 12.88 -4.58 -5.53
N VAL A 107 11.75 -5.27 -5.44
CA VAL A 107 10.41 -4.65 -5.35
C VAL A 107 9.63 -5.34 -4.24
N LEU A 108 9.05 -4.53 -3.36
CA LEU A 108 8.17 -5.00 -2.30
C LEU A 108 6.71 -4.88 -2.76
N VAL A 109 5.97 -5.98 -2.79
CA VAL A 109 4.54 -5.97 -3.14
C VAL A 109 3.71 -6.34 -1.92
N LEU A 110 2.84 -5.43 -1.49
CA LEU A 110 2.02 -5.58 -0.29
C LEU A 110 0.55 -5.31 -0.59
N TYR A 111 -0.30 -5.70 0.36
CA TYR A 111 -1.71 -5.30 0.38
C TYR A 111 -1.91 -4.27 1.48
N GLY A 112 -2.65 -3.20 1.19
CA GLY A 112 -2.88 -2.11 2.15
C GLY A 112 -3.79 -2.47 3.33
N HIS A 113 -4.02 -3.76 3.59
CA HIS A 113 -4.79 -4.27 4.73
C HIS A 113 -4.05 -5.42 5.45
N HIS A 114 -2.86 -5.81 4.98
CA HIS A 114 -2.01 -6.78 5.66
C HIS A 114 -1.12 -6.01 6.63
N LEU A 115 -1.56 -5.94 7.89
CA LEU A 115 -0.79 -5.29 8.94
C LEU A 115 0.55 -6.01 9.11
N ILE A 116 1.63 -5.24 9.15
CA ILE A 116 2.99 -5.75 9.29
C ILE A 116 3.76 -4.86 10.25
N HIS A 117 4.53 -5.47 11.15
CA HIS A 117 5.42 -4.73 12.04
C HIS A 117 6.70 -4.33 11.29
N PRO A 118 7.23 -3.11 11.46
CA PRO A 118 8.45 -2.65 10.78
C PRO A 118 9.63 -3.63 10.92
N ASN A 119 9.85 -4.18 12.13
CA ASN A 119 10.92 -5.18 12.37
C ASN A 119 10.79 -6.42 11.48
N HIS A 120 9.57 -6.92 11.25
CA HIS A 120 9.36 -8.07 10.39
C HIS A 120 9.74 -7.72 8.93
N LEU A 121 9.36 -6.51 8.49
CA LEU A 121 9.71 -6.05 7.17
C LEU A 121 11.23 -5.90 6.99
N ASN A 122 11.95 -5.39 8.00
CA ASN A 122 13.41 -5.31 7.97
C ASN A 122 14.06 -6.69 7.86
N ILE A 123 13.59 -7.69 8.62
CA ILE A 123 14.10 -9.07 8.53
C ILE A 123 13.96 -9.61 7.09
N ILE A 124 12.79 -9.42 6.47
CA ILE A 124 12.55 -9.84 5.08
C ILE A 124 13.51 -9.13 4.10
N LEU A 125 13.72 -7.83 4.30
CA LEU A 125 14.50 -7.01 3.38
C LEU A 125 16.01 -7.20 3.54
N ASP A 126 16.48 -7.54 4.73
CA ASP A 126 17.90 -7.79 5.01
C ASP A 126 18.36 -9.18 4.54
N GLY A 127 17.42 -10.10 4.29
CA GLY A 127 17.73 -11.46 3.80
C GLY A 127 18.38 -12.36 4.86
N SER A 128 18.36 -11.94 6.12
CA SER A 128 18.84 -12.71 7.27
C SER A 128 17.78 -13.71 7.71
N THR A 129 17.75 -14.89 7.10
CA THR A 129 17.04 -16.07 7.61
C THR A 129 18.02 -17.08 8.17
#